data_AF-A0A0C3AFB3-F1
#
_entry.id   AF-A0A0C3AFB3-F1
#
_cell.length_a   1.000
_cell.length_b   1.000
_cell.length_c   1.000
_cell.angle_alpha   90.00
_cell.angle_beta   90.00
_cell.angle_gamma   90.00
#
_symmetry.space_group_name_H-M   'P 1'
#
loop_
_entity.id
_entity.type
_entity.pdbx_description
1 polymer ?
#
loop_
_entity_poly.entity_id
_entity_poly.type
_entity_poly.pdbx_seq_one_letter_code
_entity_poly.pdbx_strand_id
1 'polypeptide(L)'
;SERHDGKLWQLNKHVDVIAALGGVEGILEHTLFKGTYFPMWEGLFWDKASGFKESVQYKKLTNAQHSGLNQIPNRCFTLWWSPTIN
;
A
#
# COMPACT_ATOMS: atom_id res chain seq x y z
N SER A 1 -27.09 9.94 6.86
CA SER A 1 -25.96 9.81 7.82
C SER A 1 -25.71 8.32 8.01
N GLU A 2 -24.47 7.82 7.97
CA GLU A 2 -24.19 6.40 8.30
C GLU A 2 -24.76 6.00 9.67
N ARG A 3 -24.97 6.97 10.58
CA ARG A 3 -25.58 6.74 11.89
C ARG A 3 -27.09 6.44 11.85
N HIS A 4 -27.80 6.90 10.82
CA HIS A 4 -29.26 6.72 10.68
C HIS A 4 -29.60 5.72 9.56
N ASP A 5 -28.90 5.81 8.43
CA ASP A 5 -29.20 5.06 7.22
C ASP A 5 -28.28 3.84 7.04
N GLY A 6 -27.26 3.73 7.88
CA GLY A 6 -26.22 2.70 7.74
C GLY A 6 -25.35 2.88 6.49
N LYS A 7 -24.54 1.87 6.20
CA LYS A 7 -23.67 1.82 5.02
C LYS A 7 -24.47 1.30 3.82
N LEU A 8 -24.77 2.19 2.88
CA LEU A 8 -25.63 1.90 1.72
C LEU A 8 -24.95 1.06 0.61
N TRP A 9 -23.67 0.74 0.76
CA TRP A 9 -22.88 -0.04 -0.20
C TRP A 9 -22.04 -1.10 0.50
N GLN A 10 -21.88 -2.24 -0.15
CA GLN A 10 -20.98 -3.30 0.32
C GLN A 10 -20.06 -3.74 -0.79
N LEU A 11 -18.78 -3.37 -0.66
CA LEU A 11 -17.74 -3.72 -1.63
C LEU A 11 -16.93 -4.95 -1.19
N ASN A 12 -17.26 -5.59 -0.06
CA ASN A 12 -16.51 -6.75 0.43
C ASN A 12 -16.54 -7.95 -0.53
N LYS A 13 -17.50 -8.00 -1.47
CA LYS A 13 -17.55 -9.02 -2.53
C LYS A 13 -16.60 -8.77 -3.69
N HIS A 14 -15.84 -7.67 -3.69
CA HIS A 14 -14.82 -7.39 -4.71
C HIS A 14 -13.55 -8.25 -4.54
N VAL A 15 -13.70 -9.45 -3.95
CA VAL A 15 -12.67 -10.51 -3.91
C VAL A 15 -12.46 -11.09 -5.31
N ASP A 16 -13.46 -10.93 -6.19
CA ASP A 16 -13.38 -11.25 -7.61
C ASP A 16 -12.19 -10.57 -8.31
N VAL A 17 -11.78 -9.36 -7.90
CA VAL A 17 -10.59 -8.69 -8.43
C VAL A 17 -9.33 -9.50 -8.15
N ILE A 18 -9.16 -10.01 -6.93
CA ILE A 18 -8.00 -10.83 -6.56
C ILE A 18 -8.02 -12.13 -7.36
N ALA A 19 -9.18 -12.78 -7.45
CA ALA A 19 -9.34 -14.01 -8.23
C ALA A 19 -9.07 -13.80 -9.73
N ALA A 20 -9.57 -12.71 -10.30
CA ALA A 20 -9.39 -12.34 -11.70
C ALA A 20 -7.92 -12.04 -12.06
N LEU A 21 -7.14 -11.57 -11.08
CA LEU A 21 -5.69 -11.32 -11.21
C LEU A 21 -4.83 -12.57 -10.94
N GLY A 22 -5.43 -13.76 -10.81
CA GLY A 22 -4.71 -15.01 -10.59
C GLY A 22 -4.46 -15.36 -9.12
N GLY A 23 -5.23 -14.77 -8.20
CA GLY A 23 -5.07 -15.00 -6.77
C GLY A 23 -3.91 -14.22 -6.16
N VAL A 24 -3.73 -14.36 -4.84
CA VAL A 24 -2.70 -13.61 -4.11
C VAL A 24 -1.30 -13.98 -4.56
N GLU A 25 -1.03 -15.28 -4.76
CA GLU A 25 0.28 -15.75 -5.21
C GLU A 25 0.63 -15.22 -6.60
N GLY A 26 -0.29 -15.29 -7.57
CA GLY A 26 -0.08 -14.76 -8.92
C GLY A 26 0.21 -13.27 -8.92
N ILE A 27 -0.48 -12.49 -8.08
CA ILE A 27 -0.19 -11.07 -7.91
C ILE A 27 1.23 -10.86 -7.34
N LEU A 28 1.64 -11.67 -6.35
CA LEU A 28 2.93 -11.52 -5.69
C LEU A 28 4.12 -11.88 -6.59
N GLU A 29 3.93 -12.67 -7.64
CA GLU A 29 4.97 -12.93 -8.65
C GLU A 29 5.43 -11.67 -9.39
N HIS A 30 4.54 -10.67 -9.50
CA HIS A 30 4.82 -9.38 -10.12
C HIS A 30 5.48 -8.37 -9.17
N THR A 31 5.80 -8.79 -7.95
CA THR A 31 6.31 -7.93 -6.88
C THR A 31 7.67 -8.40 -6.38
N LEU A 32 8.33 -7.57 -5.56
CA LEU A 32 9.58 -7.92 -4.89
C LEU A 32 9.37 -8.89 -3.69
N PHE A 33 8.19 -9.50 -3.52
CA PHE A 33 7.88 -10.36 -2.38
C PHE A 33 8.90 -11.48 -2.17
N LYS A 34 9.26 -12.23 -3.22
CA LYS A 34 10.26 -13.31 -3.12
C LYS A 34 11.63 -12.80 -2.63
N GLY A 35 11.98 -11.55 -2.94
CA GLY A 35 13.22 -10.91 -2.48
C GLY A 35 13.22 -10.52 -1.00
N THR A 36 12.06 -10.52 -0.33
CA THR A 36 11.97 -10.30 1.13
C THR A 36 12.26 -11.55 1.95
N TYR A 37 12.32 -12.73 1.30
CA TYR A 37 12.56 -14.03 1.92
C TYR A 37 11.55 -14.45 3.02
N PHE A 38 10.38 -13.79 3.10
CA PHE A 38 9.30 -14.29 3.95
C PHE A 38 8.75 -15.63 3.44
N PRO A 39 8.43 -16.58 4.35
CA PRO A 39 7.99 -17.91 3.96
C PRO A 39 6.56 -17.95 3.40
N MET A 40 5.70 -17.00 3.78
CA MET A 40 4.30 -16.90 3.37
C MET A 40 3.82 -15.45 3.43
N TRP A 41 2.73 -15.15 2.73
CA TRP A 41 2.18 -13.80 2.66
C TRP A 41 1.17 -13.49 3.77
N GLU A 42 0.61 -14.51 4.42
CA GLU A 42 -0.32 -14.29 5.52
C GLU A 42 0.38 -13.62 6.71
N GLY A 43 -0.28 -12.62 7.29
CA GLY A 43 0.27 -11.86 8.41
C GLY A 43 1.24 -10.75 8.01
N LEU A 44 1.45 -10.50 6.72
CA LEU A 44 2.09 -9.26 6.26
C LEU A 44 1.16 -8.07 6.46
N PHE A 45 1.71 -6.98 6.96
CA PHE A 45 1.00 -5.72 7.11
C PHE A 45 1.80 -4.58 6.50
N TRP A 46 1.10 -3.75 5.74
CA TRP A 46 1.64 -2.47 5.30
C TRP A 46 1.48 -1.45 6.41
N ASP A 47 2.59 -0.90 6.88
CA ASP A 47 2.54 0.21 7.82
C ASP A 47 1.96 1.46 7.12
N LYS A 48 0.78 1.90 7.57
CA LYS A 48 0.05 3.05 6.98
C LYS A 48 0.68 4.39 7.32
N ALA A 49 1.45 4.45 8.41
CA ALA A 49 2.11 5.65 8.86
C ALA A 49 3.43 5.24 9.50
N SER A 50 4.50 5.26 8.70
CA SER A 50 5.83 5.15 9.31
C SER A 50 5.96 6.25 10.36
N GLY A 51 6.43 5.93 11.56
CA GLY A 51 6.62 6.92 12.63
C GLY A 51 7.47 8.12 12.20
N PHE A 52 8.24 7.98 11.11
CA PHE A 52 8.91 9.07 10.41
C PHE A 52 7.94 10.14 9.88
N LYS A 53 6.84 9.77 9.21
CA LYS A 53 5.88 10.71 8.63
C LYS A 53 5.16 11.51 9.72
N GLU A 54 4.80 10.87 10.83
CA GLU A 54 4.21 11.54 12.00
C GLU A 54 5.20 12.50 12.68
N SER A 55 6.47 12.08 12.84
CA SER A 55 7.52 12.92 13.44
C SER A 55 7.85 14.18 12.63
N VAL A 56 7.47 14.20 11.35
CA VAL A 56 7.76 15.27 10.40
C VAL A 56 6.51 16.12 10.10
N GLN A 57 5.31 15.59 10.31
CA GLN A 57 4.04 16.29 10.09
C GLN A 57 3.89 17.55 10.94
N TYR A 58 4.40 17.54 12.18
CA TYR A 58 4.32 18.68 13.10
C TYR A 58 5.52 19.62 13.00
N LYS A 59 6.51 19.31 12.15
CA LYS A 59 7.67 20.18 11.93
C LYS A 59 7.33 21.22 10.86
N LYS A 60 7.80 22.44 11.05
CA LYS A 60 7.63 23.52 10.07
C LYS A 60 8.58 23.27 8.90
N LEU A 61 8.02 22.84 7.76
CA LEU A 61 8.77 22.52 6.55
C LEU A 61 8.57 23.60 5.49
N THR A 62 9.55 23.71 4.59
CA THR A 62 9.40 24.49 3.36
C THR A 62 8.60 23.71 2.32
N ASN A 63 8.01 24.41 1.35
CA ASN A 63 7.26 23.78 0.25
C ASN A 63 8.15 22.80 -0.56
N ALA A 64 9.44 23.09 -0.69
CA ALA A 64 10.40 22.19 -1.35
C ALA A 64 10.59 20.88 -0.57
N GLN A 65 10.63 20.94 0.76
CA GLN A 65 10.72 19.75 1.62
C GLN A 65 9.43 18.93 1.57
N HIS A 66 8.26 19.57 1.55
CA HIS A 66 6.97 18.88 1.37
C HIS A 66 6.88 18.13 0.04
N SER A 67 7.34 18.73 -1.06
CA SER A 67 7.37 18.09 -2.38
C SER A 67 8.24 16.81 -2.37
N GLY A 68 9.39 16.84 -1.69
CA GLY A 68 10.26 15.66 -1.54
C GLY A 68 9.63 14.53 -0.72
N LEU A 69 8.88 14.85 0.34
CA LEU A 69 8.20 13.85 1.18
C LEU A 69 7.08 13.12 0.42
N ASN A 70 6.40 13.80 -0.50
CA ASN A 70 5.36 13.19 -1.33
C ASN A 70 5.92 12.16 -2.33
N GLN A 71 7.23 12.16 -2.60
CA GLN A 71 7.86 11.12 -3.41
C GLN A 71 8.10 9.81 -2.64
N ILE A 72 8.17 9.84 -1.30
CA ILE A 72 8.52 8.66 -0.50
C ILE A 72 7.49 7.52 -0.66
N PRO A 73 6.16 7.76 -0.58
CA PRO A 73 5.16 6.73 -0.89
C PRO A 73 5.31 6.15 -2.30
N ASN A 74 5.63 7.00 -3.28
CA ASN A 74 5.83 6.59 -4.66
C ASN A 74 7.06 5.70 -4.82
N ARG A 75 8.15 5.95 -4.07
CA ARG A 75 9.34 5.09 -4.08
C ARG A 75 9.05 3.67 -3.57
N CYS A 76 8.27 3.55 -2.49
CA CYS A 76 7.87 2.23 -1.98
C CYS A 76 7.04 1.47 -3.01
N PHE A 77 6.08 2.15 -3.65
CA PHE A 77 5.28 1.56 -4.72
C PHE A 77 6.15 1.09 -5.89
N THR A 78 7.03 1.95 -6.40
CA THR A 78 7.93 1.62 -7.51
C THR A 78 8.87 0.47 -7.15
N LEU A 79 9.42 0.45 -5.94
CA LEU A 79 10.29 -0.64 -5.49
C LEU A 79 9.53 -1.96 -5.41
N TRP A 80 8.34 -1.96 -4.79
CA TRP A 80 7.55 -3.17 -4.61
C TRP A 80 7.16 -3.81 -5.94
N TRP A 81 6.81 -2.99 -6.94
CA TRP A 81 6.44 -3.43 -8.29
C TRP A 81 7.60 -3.43 -9.28
N SER A 82 8.84 -3.23 -8.81
CA SER A 82 10.01 -3.12 -9.70
C SER A 82 10.22 -4.30 -10.66
N PRO A 83 9.93 -5.57 -10.33
CA PRO A 83 10.09 -6.68 -11.27
C PRO A 83 9.20 -6.60 -12.52
N THR A 84 8.12 -5.84 -12.48
CA THR A 84 7.20 -5.66 -13.61
C THR A 84 7.34 -4.28 -14.27
N ILE A 85 7.80 -3.28 -13.53
CA ILE A 85 7.95 -1.89 -14.01
C ILE A 85 9.26 -1.69 -14.80
N ASN A 86 10.34 -2.37 -14.39
CA ASN A 86 11.68 -2.23 -14.97
C ASN A 86 11.93 -3.23 -16.09
#